data_AF-R6D963-F1
#
_entry.id   AF-R6D963-F1
#
_cell.length_a   1.000
_cell.length_b   1.000
_cell.length_c   1.000
_cell.angle_alpha   90.00
_cell.angle_beta   90.00
_cell.angle_gamma   90.00
#
_symmetry.space_group_name_H-M   'P 1'
#
loop_
_entity.id
_entity.type
_entity.pdbx_description
1 polymer ?
#
loop_
_entity_poly.entity_id
_entity_poly.type
_entity_poly.pdbx_seq_one_letter_code
_entity_poly.pdbx_strand_id
1 'polypeptide(L)'
;MSGVGAPWLLYGIGAVLAIILTLCKIPALAFALGMFIPLELNVPLVVGGAVNWFVTTRSKDAALNTERGEKGTLLASGFIAGGALMGVISAAMRFGGVNLVNEAWLNNTWSEVLALGAYALLILYFIKASMKVK
;
A
#
# COMPACT_ATOMS: atom_id res chain seq x y z
N MET A 1 -18.08 3.25 25.36
CA MET A 1 -18.35 4.01 24.12
C MET A 1 -19.00 5.33 24.51
N SER A 2 -18.22 6.40 24.60
CA SER A 2 -18.74 7.76 24.80
C SER A 2 -19.58 8.16 23.59
N GLY A 3 -20.87 8.40 23.78
CA GLY A 3 -21.82 8.84 22.75
C GLY A 3 -21.57 10.29 22.32
N VAL A 4 -20.40 10.56 21.75
CA VAL A 4 -20.11 11.84 21.09
C VAL A 4 -20.85 11.81 19.75
N GLY A 5 -21.80 12.73 19.57
CA GLY A 5 -22.49 12.89 18.29
C GLY A 5 -21.48 13.06 17.15
N ALA A 6 -21.79 12.49 15.98
CA ALA A 6 -20.91 12.56 14.82
C ALA A 6 -20.52 14.04 14.55
N PRO A 7 -19.24 14.36 14.33
CA PRO A 7 -18.78 15.72 14.15
C PRO A 7 -19.15 16.27 12.77
N TRP A 8 -20.45 16.55 12.55
CA TRP A 8 -21.04 17.00 11.29
C TRP A 8 -20.34 18.22 10.69
N LEU A 9 -19.84 19.12 11.53
CA LEU A 9 -19.05 20.27 11.08
C LEU A 9 -17.76 19.84 10.36
N LEU A 10 -17.05 18.83 10.86
CA LEU A 10 -15.84 18.29 10.23
C LEU A 10 -16.17 17.61 8.90
N TYR A 11 -17.28 16.88 8.82
CA TYR A 11 -17.76 16.30 7.57
C TYR A 11 -18.10 17.38 6.54
N GLY A 12 -18.77 18.47 6.95
CA GLY A 12 -19.08 19.61 6.09
C GLY A 12 -17.82 20.30 5.55
N ILE A 13 -16.80 20.50 6.40
CA ILE A 13 -15.49 21.04 5.99
C ILE A 13 -14.83 20.10 4.97
N GLY A 14 -14.84 18.79 5.24
CA GLY A 14 -14.33 17.78 4.31
C GLY A 14 -15.03 17.79 2.95
N ALA A 15 -16.36 17.96 2.94
CA ALA A 15 -17.14 18.04 1.71
C ALA A 15 -16.80 19.30 0.89
N VAL A 16 -16.68 20.47 1.54
CA VAL A 16 -16.27 21.72 0.88
C VAL A 16 -14.85 21.60 0.31
N LEU A 17 -13.92 21.04 1.09
CA LEU A 17 -12.56 20.77 0.62
C LEU A 17 -12.55 19.82 -0.60
N ALA A 18 -13.35 18.76 -0.58
CA ALA A 18 -13.46 17.84 -1.71
C ALA A 18 -14.00 18.52 -2.97
N ILE A 19 -14.95 19.45 -2.85
CA ILE A 19 -15.46 20.25 -3.97
C ILE A 19 -14.35 21.15 -4.53
N ILE A 20 -13.63 21.87 -3.66
CA ILE A 20 -12.51 22.73 -4.07
C ILE A 20 -11.43 21.92 -4.81
N LEU A 21 -11.02 20.78 -4.24
CA LEU A 21 -10.02 19.89 -4.86
C LEU A 21 -10.49 19.36 -6.22
N THR A 22 -11.75 18.97 -6.32
CA THR A 22 -12.38 18.54 -7.58
C THR A 22 -12.33 19.65 -8.64
N LEU A 23 -12.64 20.90 -8.25
CA LEU A 23 -12.54 22.07 -9.14
C LEU A 23 -11.10 22.33 -9.59
N CYS A 24 -10.12 22.12 -8.72
CA CYS A 24 -8.70 22.19 -9.03
C CYS A 24 -8.17 20.99 -9.84
N LYS A 25 -9.01 20.02 -10.21
CA LYS A 25 -8.62 18.74 -10.83
C LYS A 25 -7.62 17.92 -10.00
N ILE A 26 -7.63 18.10 -8.67
CA ILE A 26 -6.83 17.31 -7.74
C ILE A 26 -7.72 16.20 -7.17
N PRO A 27 -7.30 14.91 -7.23
CA PRO A 27 -8.08 13.83 -6.65
C PRO A 27 -8.18 13.98 -5.13
N ALA A 28 -9.37 14.30 -4.63
CA ALA A 28 -9.60 14.53 -3.19
C ALA A 28 -9.22 13.31 -2.33
N LEU A 29 -9.40 12.10 -2.85
CA LEU A 29 -9.04 10.85 -2.18
C LEU A 29 -7.53 10.72 -1.96
N ALA A 30 -6.72 10.99 -3.00
CA ALA A 30 -5.26 10.93 -2.89
C ALA A 30 -4.73 12.02 -1.94
N PHE A 31 -5.33 13.21 -1.99
CA PHE A 31 -4.98 14.32 -1.09
C PHE A 31 -5.31 13.98 0.38
N ALA A 32 -6.52 13.49 0.64
CA ALA A 32 -6.94 13.11 2.00
C ALA A 32 -6.09 11.96 2.56
N LEU A 33 -5.82 10.92 1.76
CA LEU A 33 -4.92 9.83 2.15
C LEU A 33 -3.51 10.34 2.47
N GLY A 34 -2.98 11.25 1.65
CA GLY A 34 -1.68 11.86 1.86
C GLY A 34 -1.57 12.64 3.17
N MET A 35 -2.63 13.36 3.58
CA MET A 35 -2.66 14.08 4.86
C MET A 35 -2.94 13.18 6.07
N PHE A 36 -3.64 12.06 5.87
CA PHE A 36 -4.09 11.18 6.95
C PHE A 36 -3.02 10.18 7.38
N ILE A 37 -2.22 9.68 6.43
CA ILE A 37 -1.32 8.55 6.66
C ILE A 37 0.09 9.06 7.06
N PRO A 38 0.71 8.52 8.13
CA PRO A 38 2.10 8.82 8.49
C PRO A 38 3.05 8.65 7.30
N LEU A 39 4.11 9.46 7.25
CA LEU A 39 5.03 9.46 6.11
C LEU A 39 5.63 8.07 5.84
N GLU A 40 5.89 7.29 6.88
CA GLU A 40 6.39 5.91 6.82
C GLU A 40 5.48 4.97 5.99
N LEU A 41 4.16 5.20 6.01
CA LEU A 41 3.18 4.42 5.26
C LEU A 41 2.87 5.05 3.89
N ASN A 42 3.13 6.35 3.71
CA ASN A 42 2.99 7.03 2.41
C ASN A 42 4.14 6.73 1.45
N VAL A 43 5.38 6.55 1.95
CA VAL A 43 6.54 6.28 1.10
C VAL A 43 6.36 5.00 0.26
N PRO A 44 5.90 3.85 0.81
CA PRO A 44 5.63 2.66 0.02
C PRO A 44 4.55 2.84 -1.06
N LEU A 45 3.55 3.70 -0.83
CA LEU A 45 2.52 4.04 -1.83
C LEU A 45 3.13 4.76 -3.02
N VAL A 46 4.00 5.74 -2.76
CA VAL A 46 4.73 6.47 -3.82
C VAL A 46 5.63 5.53 -4.61
N VAL A 47 6.36 4.64 -3.92
CA VAL A 47 7.20 3.62 -4.56
C VAL A 47 6.35 2.69 -5.43
N GLY A 48 5.18 2.24 -4.97
CA GLY A 48 4.25 1.43 -5.75
C GLY A 48 3.77 2.14 -7.03
N GLY A 49 3.47 3.44 -6.94
CA GLY A 49 3.14 4.27 -8.11
C GLY A 49 4.30 4.36 -9.11
N ALA A 50 5.53 4.58 -8.62
CA ALA A 50 6.73 4.61 -9.45
C ALA A 50 6.99 3.25 -10.14
N VAL A 51 6.76 2.14 -9.45
CA VAL A 51 6.85 0.79 -10.01
C VAL A 51 5.80 0.56 -11.09
N ASN A 52 4.55 0.97 -10.87
CA ASN A 52 3.50 0.85 -11.88
C ASN A 52 3.83 1.66 -13.15
N TRP A 53 4.28 2.90 -12.96
CA TRP A 53 4.75 3.74 -14.08
C TRP A 53 5.91 3.08 -14.82
N PHE A 54 6.88 2.52 -14.10
CA PHE A 54 7.99 1.79 -14.70
C PHE A 54 7.51 0.58 -15.52
N VAL A 55 6.62 -0.27 -14.97
CA VAL A 55 6.15 -1.49 -15.64
C VAL A 55 5.36 -1.19 -16.91
N THR A 56 4.58 -0.10 -16.91
CA THR A 56 3.65 0.27 -18.01
C THR A 56 4.26 1.18 -19.08
N THR A 57 5.47 1.71 -18.90
CA THR A 57 6.08 2.67 -19.85
C THR A 57 7.21 2.05 -20.69
N ARG A 58 7.62 0.79 -20.44
CA ARG A 58 8.85 0.22 -21.04
C ARG A 58 8.74 -0.30 -22.48
N SER A 59 7.54 -0.56 -22.99
CA SER A 59 7.37 -1.00 -24.39
C SER A 59 6.89 0.15 -25.28
N LYS A 60 7.22 0.09 -26.57
CA LYS A 60 6.58 0.93 -27.60
C LYS A 60 5.19 0.40 -27.99
N ASP A 61 4.93 -0.86 -27.69
CA ASP A 61 3.65 -1.51 -27.92
C ASP A 61 2.72 -1.23 -26.74
N ALA A 62 1.61 -0.53 -27.03
CA ALA A 62 0.59 -0.20 -26.06
C ALA A 62 -0.12 -1.44 -25.51
N ALA A 63 -0.33 -2.49 -26.32
CA ALA A 63 -1.01 -3.70 -25.88
C ALA A 63 -0.17 -4.44 -24.83
N LEU A 64 1.13 -4.62 -25.09
CA LEU A 64 2.06 -5.24 -24.13
C LEU A 64 2.17 -4.45 -22.80
N ASN A 65 2.12 -3.12 -22.84
CA ASN A 65 2.16 -2.31 -21.63
C ASN A 65 0.89 -2.46 -20.79
N THR A 66 -0.28 -2.55 -21.43
CA THR A 66 -1.55 -2.82 -20.76
C THR A 66 -1.54 -4.19 -20.10
N GLU A 67 -1.13 -5.24 -20.81
CA GLU A 67 -1.02 -6.59 -20.23
C GLU A 67 -0.07 -6.65 -19.03
N ARG A 68 1.07 -5.96 -19.10
CA ARG A 68 1.99 -5.81 -17.95
C ARG A 68 1.35 -5.12 -16.75
N GLY A 69 0.56 -4.07 -17.00
CA GLY A 69 -0.15 -3.33 -15.96
C GLY A 69 -1.25 -4.15 -15.29
N GLU A 70 -2.05 -4.86 -16.07
CA GLU A 70 -3.08 -5.79 -15.57
C GLU A 70 -2.45 -6.92 -14.75
N LYS A 71 -1.38 -7.52 -15.25
CA LYS A 71 -0.62 -8.54 -14.52
C LYS A 71 -0.02 -8.00 -13.23
N GLY A 72 0.55 -6.80 -13.26
CA GLY A 72 1.03 -6.12 -12.06
C GLY A 72 -0.09 -5.92 -11.03
N THR A 73 -1.25 -5.45 -11.47
CA THR A 73 -2.42 -5.25 -10.61
C THR A 73 -2.89 -6.57 -9.98
N LEU A 74 -2.90 -7.67 -10.74
CA LEU A 74 -3.25 -9.01 -10.26
C LEU A 74 -2.25 -9.53 -9.22
N LEU A 75 -0.95 -9.33 -9.44
CA LEU A 75 0.08 -9.70 -8.46
C LEU A 75 -0.05 -8.86 -7.18
N ALA A 76 -0.30 -7.57 -7.31
CA ALA A 76 -0.43 -6.66 -6.18
C ALA A 76 -1.64 -7.01 -5.31
N SER A 77 -2.79 -7.29 -5.92
CA SER A 77 -3.98 -7.73 -5.18
C SER A 77 -3.76 -9.08 -4.50
N GLY A 78 -3.03 -9.99 -5.12
CA GLY A 78 -2.58 -11.25 -4.51
C GLY A 78 -1.72 -11.03 -3.27
N PHE A 79 -0.76 -10.11 -3.32
CA PHE A 79 0.06 -9.75 -2.15
C PHE A 79 -0.75 -9.10 -1.03
N ILE A 80 -1.70 -8.22 -1.37
CA ILE A 80 -2.60 -7.59 -0.38
C ILE A 80 -3.46 -8.65 0.30
N ALA A 81 -4.09 -9.55 -0.46
CA ALA A 81 -4.93 -10.62 0.06
C ALA A 81 -4.12 -11.61 0.91
N GLY A 82 -2.92 -12.01 0.45
CA GLY A 82 -2.02 -12.88 1.19
C GLY A 82 -1.55 -12.26 2.50
N GLY A 83 -1.20 -10.98 2.51
CA GLY A 83 -0.85 -10.23 3.71
C GLY A 83 -1.99 -10.18 4.72
N ALA A 84 -3.22 -9.90 4.26
CA ALA A 84 -4.41 -9.91 5.10
C ALA A 84 -4.69 -11.29 5.72
N LEU A 85 -4.60 -12.36 4.91
CA LEU A 85 -4.78 -13.74 5.38
C LEU A 85 -3.75 -14.11 6.46
N MET A 86 -2.47 -13.80 6.23
CA MET A 86 -1.42 -14.05 7.22
C MET A 86 -1.63 -13.22 8.49
N GLY A 87 -2.17 -12.01 8.39
CA GLY A 87 -2.58 -11.19 9.54
C GLY A 87 -3.65 -11.86 10.40
N VAL A 88 -4.67 -12.46 9.77
CA VAL A 88 -5.72 -13.22 10.47
C VAL A 88 -5.13 -14.45 11.15
N ILE A 89 -4.26 -15.20 10.47
CA ILE A 89 -3.57 -16.37 11.04
C ILE A 89 -2.72 -15.96 12.25
N SER A 90 -1.96 -14.86 12.15
CA SER A 90 -1.17 -14.31 13.25
C SER A 90 -2.04 -13.92 14.45
N ALA A 91 -3.20 -13.31 14.21
CA ALA A 91 -4.13 -12.94 15.28
C ALA A 91 -4.72 -14.17 15.98
N ALA A 92 -5.08 -15.21 15.21
CA ALA A 92 -5.59 -16.47 15.76
C ALA A 92 -4.55 -17.19 16.63
N MET A 93 -3.29 -17.27 16.18
CA MET A 93 -2.20 -17.86 16.99
C MET A 93 -2.00 -17.10 18.30
N ARG A 94 -2.04 -15.76 18.26
CA ARG A 94 -1.91 -14.91 19.44
C ARG A 94 -3.07 -15.09 20.42
N PHE A 95 -4.28 -15.29 19.91
CA PHE A 95 -5.45 -15.63 20.73
C PHE A 95 -5.30 -17.01 21.41
N GLY A 96 -4.65 -17.96 20.73
CA GLY A 96 -4.30 -19.28 21.27
C GLY A 96 -3.09 -19.30 22.21
N GLY A 97 -2.56 -18.13 22.62
CA GLY A 97 -1.43 -18.03 23.55
C GLY A 97 -0.04 -18.26 22.91
N VAL A 98 0.03 -18.47 21.59
CA VAL A 98 1.29 -18.66 20.88
C VAL A 98 1.78 -17.29 20.39
N ASN A 99 2.78 -16.73 21.06
CA ASN A 99 3.44 -15.49 20.63
C ASN A 99 4.79 -15.79 19.98
N LEU A 100 4.80 -15.82 18.64
CA LEU A 100 6.02 -15.99 17.84
C LEU A 100 6.77 -14.66 17.61
N VAL A 101 6.27 -13.55 18.14
CA VAL A 101 6.89 -12.24 18.00
C VAL A 101 8.04 -12.12 18.99
N ASN A 102 9.25 -11.93 18.47
CA ASN A 102 10.43 -11.65 19.28
C ASN A 102 10.61 -10.13 19.42
N GLU A 103 10.21 -9.57 20.55
CA GLU A 103 10.29 -8.13 20.83
C GLU A 103 11.73 -7.61 20.90
N ALA A 104 12.69 -8.44 21.35
CA ALA A 104 14.11 -8.07 21.37
C ALA A 104 14.69 -7.96 19.95
N TRP A 105 14.19 -8.78 19.02
CA TRP A 105 14.56 -8.67 17.61
C TRP A 105 13.92 -7.43 16.96
N LEU A 106 12.64 -7.16 17.21
CA LEU A 106 11.94 -6.00 16.63
C LEU A 106 12.56 -4.66 17.03
N ASN A 107 13.11 -4.55 18.24
CA ASN A 107 13.77 -3.33 18.71
C ASN A 107 15.24 -3.21 18.24
N ASN A 108 15.75 -4.16 17.47
CA ASN A 108 17.12 -4.15 16.98
C ASN A 108 17.19 -3.50 15.59
N THR A 109 18.15 -2.58 15.37
CA THR A 109 18.42 -1.95 14.08
C THR A 109 18.62 -2.96 12.93
N TRP A 110 19.15 -4.15 13.22
CA TRP A 110 19.30 -5.20 12.21
C TRP A 110 17.97 -5.72 11.65
N SER A 111 16.88 -5.64 12.43
CA SER A 111 15.55 -6.01 11.96
C SER A 111 15.03 -5.04 10.90
N GLU A 112 15.32 -3.74 11.04
CA GLU A 112 14.97 -2.70 10.07
C GLU A 112 15.73 -2.89 8.76
N VAL A 113 17.04 -3.15 8.84
CA VAL A 113 17.88 -3.42 7.66
C VAL A 113 17.38 -4.66 6.91
N LEU A 114 17.03 -5.72 7.64
CA LEU A 114 16.48 -6.93 7.03
C LEU A 114 15.11 -6.68 6.40
N ALA A 115 14.25 -5.89 7.04
CA ALA A 115 12.94 -5.51 6.49
C ALA A 115 13.10 -4.69 5.20
N LEU A 116 14.04 -3.74 5.16
CA LEU A 116 14.37 -2.97 3.95
C LEU A 116 14.92 -3.88 2.84
N GLY A 117 15.79 -4.83 3.17
CA GLY A 117 16.30 -5.82 2.23
C GLY A 117 15.18 -6.69 1.64
N ALA A 118 14.29 -7.20 2.49
CA ALA A 118 13.12 -7.97 2.05
C ALA A 118 12.18 -7.14 1.17
N TYR A 119 11.94 -5.88 1.53
CA TYR A 119 11.13 -4.95 0.74
C TYR A 119 11.73 -4.70 -0.64
N ALA A 120 13.04 -4.44 -0.73
CA ALA A 120 13.74 -4.27 -2.00
C ALA A 120 13.65 -5.54 -2.88
N LEU A 121 13.85 -6.72 -2.28
CA LEU A 121 13.73 -8.00 -2.99
C LEU A 121 12.30 -8.23 -3.52
N LEU A 122 11.27 -7.90 -2.74
CA LEU A 122 9.88 -7.98 -3.18
C LEU A 122 9.59 -7.05 -4.34
N ILE A 123 10.09 -5.81 -4.32
CA ILE A 123 9.96 -4.87 -5.44
C ILE A 123 10.63 -5.44 -6.70
N LEU A 124 11.87 -5.94 -6.58
CA LEU A 124 12.59 -6.51 -7.71
C LEU A 124 11.88 -7.75 -8.28
N TYR A 125 11.38 -8.63 -7.41
CA TYR A 125 10.57 -9.77 -7.80
C TYR A 125 9.30 -9.32 -8.53
N PHE A 126 8.58 -8.35 -7.98
CA PHE A 126 7.35 -7.81 -8.56
C PHE A 126 7.61 -7.26 -9.97
N ILE A 127 8.61 -6.39 -10.13
CA ILE A 127 8.98 -5.83 -11.44
C ILE A 127 9.30 -6.96 -12.42
N LYS A 128 10.14 -7.93 -12.03
CA LYS A 128 10.54 -9.05 -12.89
C LYS A 128 9.35 -9.92 -13.29
N ALA A 129 8.44 -10.19 -12.35
CA ALA A 129 7.26 -11.00 -12.58
C ALA A 129 6.23 -10.29 -13.48
N SER A 130 6.03 -8.99 -13.29
CA SER A 130 5.15 -8.16 -14.11
C SER A 130 5.69 -7.96 -15.53
N MET A 131 7.01 -7.78 -15.70
CA MET A 131 7.61 -7.58 -17.03
C MET A 131 7.68 -8.86 -17.88
N LYS A 132 7.73 -10.04 -17.25
CA LYS A 132 7.64 -11.33 -17.94
C LYS A 132 6.20 -11.61 -18.33
N VAL A 133 5.75 -11.03 -19.43
CA VAL A 133 4.52 -11.47 -20.11
C VAL A 133 4.90 -12.63 -21.03
N LYS A 134 4.07 -13.67 -21.05
CA LYS A 134 4.28 -14.87 -21.87
C LYS A 134 3.39 -14.76 -23.09
#